data_AF-A0A0G1KEH4-F1
#
_entry.id   AF-A0A0G1KEH4-F1
#
_cell.length_a   1.000
_cell.length_b   1.000
_cell.length_c   1.000
_cell.angle_alpha   90.00
_cell.angle_beta   90.00
_cell.angle_gamma   90.00
#
_symmetry.space_group_name_H-M   'P 1'
#
loop_
_entity.id
_entity.type
_entity.pdbx_description
1 polymer ?
#
loop_
_entity_poly.entity_id
_entity_poly.type
_entity_poly.pdbx_seq_one_letter_code
_entity_poly.pdbx_strand_id
1 'polypeptide(L)'
;MALISHRGNISGENPERENSPGYIIEVLTRGYNAEIDVRLIDGIFWLGHDAPRYQIEESFLENDKLWCHAKNFAALAKMQQNKKIHFFWNQEDNFALTSKGFIWTYKSKEICPVSVLVKPEVLGITDKKKLPDCYGICSDFVANFNEI
;
A
#
# COMPACT_ATOMS: atom_id res chain seq x y z
N MET A 1 -7.17 5.35 -12.64
CA MET A 1 -6.87 4.16 -11.82
C MET A 1 -5.63 4.44 -11.00
N ALA A 2 -5.65 4.19 -9.69
CA ALA A 2 -4.46 4.30 -8.86
C ALA A 2 -3.53 3.08 -9.08
N LEU A 3 -2.28 3.35 -9.40
CA LEU A 3 -1.23 2.34 -9.51
C LEU A 3 -0.40 2.37 -8.23
N ILE A 4 -0.64 1.41 -7.34
CA ILE A 4 -0.03 1.35 -6.01
C ILE A 4 1.06 0.28 -6.03
N SER A 5 2.26 0.70 -5.68
CA SER A 5 3.43 -0.16 -5.56
C SER A 5 3.42 -0.81 -4.19
N HIS A 6 3.35 -2.14 -4.14
CA HIS A 6 3.35 -2.90 -2.89
C HIS A 6 4.73 -2.81 -2.25
N ARG A 7 4.84 -2.19 -1.06
CA ARG A 7 6.10 -1.95 -0.33
C ARG A 7 7.20 -1.22 -1.13
N GLY A 8 6.82 -0.55 -2.22
CA GLY A 8 7.74 0.10 -3.16
C GLY A 8 8.17 -0.73 -4.38
N ASN A 9 7.72 -1.99 -4.51
CA ASN A 9 8.03 -2.86 -5.65
C ASN A 9 7.43 -2.36 -6.97
N ILE A 10 8.27 -2.22 -8.02
CA ILE A 10 7.86 -1.70 -9.34
C ILE A 10 7.74 -2.81 -10.40
N SER A 11 8.71 -3.71 -10.44
CA SER A 11 8.87 -4.75 -11.48
C SER A 11 9.19 -6.11 -10.88
N GLY A 12 8.70 -6.36 -9.67
CA GLY A 12 8.98 -7.53 -8.85
C GLY A 12 9.42 -7.15 -7.44
N GLU A 13 9.37 -8.15 -6.56
CA GLU A 13 9.77 -8.03 -5.16
C GLU A 13 11.26 -7.67 -5.02
N ASN A 14 11.58 -6.73 -4.12
CA ASN A 14 12.95 -6.39 -3.76
C ASN A 14 13.12 -6.35 -2.24
N PRO A 15 13.29 -7.51 -1.57
CA PRO A 15 13.28 -7.63 -0.11
C PRO A 15 14.30 -6.75 0.63
N GLU A 16 15.39 -6.37 -0.04
CA GLU A 16 16.44 -5.50 0.50
C GLU A 16 16.04 -4.02 0.53
N ARG A 17 15.09 -3.62 -0.32
CA ARG A 17 14.65 -2.22 -0.47
C ARG A 17 13.21 -1.99 -0.04
N GLU A 18 12.41 -3.04 0.11
CA GLU A 18 11.01 -2.95 0.54
C GLU A 18 10.87 -2.06 1.78
N ASN A 19 9.86 -1.18 1.76
CA ASN A 19 9.55 -0.23 2.82
C ASN A 19 10.66 0.81 3.12
N SER A 20 11.79 0.83 2.40
CA SER A 20 12.83 1.84 2.66
C SER A 20 12.35 3.24 2.22
N PRO A 21 12.52 4.29 3.05
CA PRO A 21 12.05 5.64 2.70
C PRO A 21 12.55 6.14 1.34
N GLY A 22 13.82 5.86 1.00
CA GLY A 22 14.39 6.22 -0.30
C GLY A 22 13.70 5.53 -1.48
N TYR A 23 13.42 4.23 -1.38
CA TYR A 23 12.73 3.51 -2.44
C TYR A 23 11.28 3.97 -2.61
N ILE A 24 10.60 4.25 -1.50
CA ILE A 24 9.26 4.84 -1.52
C ILE A 24 9.28 6.21 -2.20
N ILE A 25 10.23 7.09 -1.89
CA ILE A 25 10.36 8.40 -2.57
C ILE A 25 10.59 8.23 -4.07
N GLU A 26 11.42 7.27 -4.50
CA GLU A 26 11.62 6.96 -5.92
C GLU A 26 10.32 6.57 -6.62
N VAL A 27 9.53 5.68 -5.99
CA VAL A 27 8.23 5.22 -6.49
C VAL A 27 7.26 6.39 -6.63
N LEU A 28 7.14 7.23 -5.60
CA LEU A 28 6.27 8.40 -5.61
C LEU A 28 6.68 9.42 -6.68
N THR A 29 7.99 9.62 -6.88
CA THR A 29 8.55 10.52 -7.90
C THR A 29 8.24 10.02 -9.31
N ARG A 30 8.17 8.70 -9.51
CA ARG A 30 7.76 8.08 -10.78
C ARG A 30 6.25 8.20 -11.06
N GLY A 31 5.49 8.78 -10.15
CA GLY A 31 4.05 9.03 -10.31
C GLY A 31 3.14 7.93 -9.75
N TYR A 32 3.70 6.84 -9.22
CA TYR A 32 2.94 5.81 -8.53
C TYR A 32 2.51 6.25 -7.14
N ASN A 33 1.54 5.53 -6.59
CA ASN A 33 1.29 5.48 -5.16
C ASN A 33 2.12 4.35 -4.54
N ALA A 34 2.26 4.33 -3.22
CA ALA A 34 2.94 3.24 -2.53
C ALA A 34 2.15 2.76 -1.33
N GLU A 35 2.04 1.46 -1.18
CA GLU A 35 1.63 0.82 0.07
C GLU A 35 2.87 0.57 0.92
N ILE A 36 2.76 0.81 2.22
CA ILE A 36 3.86 0.68 3.18
C ILE A 36 3.37 0.03 4.49
N ASP A 37 4.21 -0.82 5.07
CA ASP A 37 4.00 -1.46 6.35
C ASP A 37 4.46 -0.54 7.48
N VAL A 38 3.54 -0.12 8.35
CA VAL A 38 3.80 0.83 9.45
C VAL A 38 3.60 0.19 10.81
N ARG A 39 4.57 0.38 11.69
CA ARG A 39 4.56 -0.04 13.10
C ARG A 39 4.80 1.18 13.99
N LEU A 40 4.22 1.16 15.19
CA LEU A 40 4.56 2.12 16.25
C LEU A 40 5.09 1.33 17.43
N ILE A 41 6.32 1.65 17.87
CA ILE A 41 7.02 0.96 18.97
C ILE A 41 7.62 2.05 19.85
N ASP A 42 7.26 2.04 21.13
CA ASP A 42 7.72 3.03 22.12
C ASP A 42 7.52 4.50 21.68
N GLY A 43 6.40 4.76 20.99
CA GLY A 43 6.05 6.10 20.49
C GLY A 43 6.74 6.51 19.19
N ILE A 44 7.58 5.65 18.60
CA ILE A 44 8.34 5.91 17.38
C ILE A 44 7.73 5.14 16.21
N PHE A 45 7.60 5.79 15.05
CA PHE A 45 7.14 5.15 13.82
C PHE A 45 8.27 4.43 13.10
N TRP A 46 7.97 3.23 12.63
CA TRP A 46 8.87 2.36 11.90
C TRP A 46 8.20 1.80 10.65
N LEU A 47 8.95 1.74 9.55
CA LEU A 47 8.56 1.01 8.34
C LEU A 47 9.17 -0.39 8.32
N GLY A 48 8.41 -1.38 7.85
CA GLY A 48 8.89 -2.74 7.60
C GLY A 48 7.86 -3.85 7.85
N HIS A 49 7.88 -4.86 6.98
CA HIS A 49 6.91 -5.95 6.97
C HIS A 49 7.05 -6.89 8.18
N ASP A 50 8.16 -7.63 8.28
CA ASP A 50 8.35 -8.64 9.34
C ASP A 50 8.92 -8.02 10.62
N ALA A 51 9.74 -6.99 10.48
CA ALA A 51 10.43 -6.31 11.56
C ALA A 51 10.45 -4.78 11.32
N PRO A 52 10.53 -3.96 12.39
CA PRO A 52 10.79 -2.53 12.26
C PRO A 52 12.20 -2.33 11.68
N ARG A 53 12.30 -1.76 10.47
CA ARG A 53 13.58 -1.58 9.77
C ARG A 53 13.99 -0.12 9.66
N TYR A 54 13.06 0.77 9.33
CA TYR A 54 13.37 2.16 9.04
C TYR A 54 12.57 3.09 9.95
N GLN A 55 13.26 3.80 10.83
CA GLN A 55 12.62 4.84 11.63
C GLN A 55 12.23 6.03 10.74
N ILE A 56 11.05 6.58 10.98
CA ILE A 56 10.52 7.74 10.27
C ILE A 56 9.83 8.71 11.24
N GLU A 57 9.70 9.96 10.80
CA GLU A 57 8.84 10.94 11.42
C GLU A 57 7.39 10.76 10.96
N GLU A 58 6.42 11.12 11.81
CA GLU A 58 4.99 11.04 11.47
C GLU A 58 4.64 11.81 10.19
N SER A 59 5.33 12.94 9.93
CA SER A 59 5.15 13.76 8.73
C SER A 59 5.41 13.01 7.43
N PHE A 60 6.23 11.95 7.44
CA PHE A 60 6.43 11.11 6.27
C PHE A 60 5.14 10.42 5.83
N LEU A 61 4.30 10.01 6.79
CA LEU A 61 3.03 9.31 6.56
C LEU A 61 1.91 10.24 6.05
N GLU A 62 2.10 11.56 6.11
CA GLU A 62 1.10 12.54 5.66
C GLU A 62 1.07 12.70 4.13
N ASN A 63 1.94 12.02 3.38
CA ASN A 63 1.93 12.06 1.92
C ASN A 63 0.65 11.39 1.38
N ASP A 64 -0.09 12.11 0.54
CA ASP A 64 -1.41 11.71 0.05
C ASP A 64 -1.40 10.49 -0.88
N LYS A 65 -0.23 10.15 -1.43
CA LYS A 65 -0.01 8.97 -2.27
C LYS A 65 0.39 7.71 -1.49
N LEU A 66 0.61 7.81 -0.18
CA LEU A 66 0.91 6.65 0.67
C LEU A 66 -0.36 5.95 1.14
N TRP A 67 -0.30 4.62 1.17
CA TRP A 67 -1.31 3.73 1.73
C TRP A 67 -0.67 2.98 2.91
N CYS A 68 -0.93 3.45 4.13
CA CYS A 68 -0.25 2.98 5.33
C CYS A 68 -0.95 1.75 5.93
N HIS A 69 -0.37 0.57 5.74
CA HIS A 69 -0.82 -0.67 6.38
C HIS A 69 -0.33 -0.69 7.84
N ALA A 70 -1.26 -0.52 8.79
CA ALA A 70 -0.93 -0.67 10.20
C ALA A 70 -0.64 -2.14 10.53
N LYS A 71 0.58 -2.44 10.97
CA LYS A 71 1.01 -3.79 11.38
C LYS A 71 0.85 -4.08 12.87
N ASN A 72 0.54 -3.05 13.66
CA ASN A 72 0.18 -3.20 15.06
C ASN A 72 -0.89 -2.17 15.48
N PHE A 73 -1.62 -2.51 16.54
CA PHE A 73 -2.74 -1.68 17.01
C PHE A 73 -2.28 -0.27 17.41
N ALA A 74 -1.07 -0.14 17.97
CA ALA A 74 -0.50 1.15 18.34
C ALA A 74 -0.35 2.09 17.13
N ALA A 75 0.15 1.59 15.99
CA ALA A 75 0.22 2.37 14.75
C ALA A 75 -1.16 2.76 14.25
N LEU A 76 -2.12 1.82 14.25
CA LEU A 76 -3.49 2.07 13.83
C LEU A 76 -4.13 3.20 14.65
N ALA A 77 -4.06 3.09 15.98
CA ALA A 77 -4.63 4.06 16.91
C ALA A 77 -3.96 5.43 16.79
N LYS A 78 -2.64 5.48 16.59
CA LYS A 78 -1.92 6.74 16.43
C LYS A 78 -2.22 7.41 15.09
N MET A 79 -2.19 6.67 13.98
CA MET A 79 -2.51 7.22 12.65
C MET A 79 -3.97 7.71 12.57
N GLN A 80 -4.91 7.07 13.29
CA GLN A 80 -6.31 7.49 13.35
C GLN A 80 -6.52 8.92 13.89
N GLN A 81 -5.60 9.40 14.74
CA GLN A 81 -5.63 10.73 15.33
C GLN A 81 -5.25 11.83 14.31
N ASN A 82 -4.53 11.48 13.24
CA ASN A 82 -4.07 12.42 12.22
C ASN A 82 -4.84 12.23 10.91
N LYS A 83 -5.71 13.19 10.58
CA LYS A 83 -6.61 13.11 9.41
C LYS A 83 -5.90 13.21 8.06
N LYS A 84 -4.61 13.56 8.03
CA LYS A 84 -3.83 13.60 6.80
C LYS A 84 -3.30 12.23 6.40
N ILE A 85 -3.19 11.30 7.35
CA ILE A 85 -2.62 9.97 7.10
C ILE A 85 -3.69 9.07 6.50
N HIS A 86 -3.39 8.48 5.35
CA HIS A 86 -4.22 7.42 4.76
C HIS A 86 -3.73 6.06 5.26
N PHE A 87 -4.47 5.49 6.20
CA PHE A 87 -4.14 4.18 6.77
C PHE A 87 -5.27 3.18 6.62
N PHE A 88 -4.94 1.91 6.84
CA PHE A 88 -5.88 0.79 6.97
C PHE A 88 -5.27 -0.33 7.81
N TRP A 89 -6.11 -1.26 8.25
CA TRP A 89 -5.72 -2.51 8.90
C TRP A 89 -6.16 -3.67 8.02
N ASN A 90 -5.31 -4.67 7.83
CA ASN A 90 -5.66 -5.90 7.13
C ASN A 90 -4.81 -7.05 7.68
N GLN A 91 -5.40 -8.21 7.93
CA GLN A 91 -4.71 -9.43 8.36
C GLN A 91 -5.26 -10.65 7.61
N GLU A 92 -5.05 -10.63 6.29
CA GLU A 92 -5.55 -11.65 5.35
C GLU A 92 -7.08 -11.65 5.17
N ASP A 93 -7.76 -10.61 5.66
CA ASP A 93 -9.17 -10.38 5.38
C ASP A 93 -9.38 -10.22 3.87
N ASN A 94 -10.46 -10.79 3.34
CA ASN A 94 -10.84 -10.62 1.93
C ASN A 94 -11.03 -9.13 1.59
N PHE A 95 -11.53 -8.35 2.55
CA PHE A 95 -11.81 -6.94 2.41
C PHE A 95 -11.45 -6.19 3.70
N ALA A 96 -10.79 -5.05 3.54
CA ALA A 96 -10.60 -4.08 4.60
C ALA A 96 -11.02 -2.68 4.14
N LEU A 97 -11.59 -1.88 5.03
CA LEU A 97 -11.90 -0.48 4.73
C LEU A 97 -10.69 0.39 5.09
N THR A 98 -10.29 1.27 4.17
CA THR A 98 -9.29 2.30 4.46
C THR A 98 -9.93 3.52 5.12
N SER A 99 -9.13 4.29 5.86
CA SER A 99 -9.55 5.57 6.47
C SER A 99 -10.12 6.60 5.49
N LYS A 100 -9.85 6.46 4.18
CA LYS A 100 -10.43 7.29 3.11
C LYS A 100 -11.62 6.65 2.39
N GLY A 101 -12.13 5.52 2.87
CA GLY A 101 -13.35 4.88 2.34
C GLY A 101 -13.15 3.91 1.17
N PHE A 102 -11.91 3.67 0.73
CA PHE A 102 -11.62 2.64 -0.28
C PHE A 102 -11.69 1.24 0.31
N ILE A 103 -12.12 0.27 -0.49
CA ILE A 103 -12.16 -1.15 -0.12
C ILE A 103 -10.85 -1.80 -0.56
N TRP A 104 -9.98 -2.14 0.37
CA TRP A 104 -8.77 -2.90 0.14
C TRP A 104 -9.13 -4.39 -0.06
N THR A 105 -9.06 -4.87 -1.30
CA THR A 105 -9.57 -6.18 -1.73
C THR A 105 -8.42 -7.17 -1.91
N TYR A 106 -8.25 -8.09 -0.96
CA TYR A 106 -7.19 -9.09 -0.97
C TYR A 106 -7.66 -10.39 -1.62
N LYS A 107 -7.06 -10.76 -2.76
CA LYS A 107 -7.27 -12.06 -3.46
C LYS A 107 -8.74 -12.44 -3.74
N SER A 108 -9.67 -11.48 -3.75
CA SER A 108 -11.08 -11.71 -4.04
C SER A 108 -11.44 -11.31 -5.47
N LYS A 109 -12.47 -11.96 -6.02
CA LYS A 109 -13.09 -11.60 -7.32
C LYS A 109 -14.26 -10.63 -7.18
N GLU A 110 -14.75 -10.42 -5.96
CA GLU A 110 -15.80 -9.44 -5.68
C GLU A 110 -15.17 -8.04 -5.65
N ILE A 111 -15.39 -7.28 -6.73
CA ILE A 111 -14.75 -6.00 -6.98
C ILE A 111 -15.82 -5.00 -7.38
N CYS A 112 -15.65 -3.76 -6.92
CA CYS A 112 -16.48 -2.63 -7.29
C CYS A 112 -15.62 -1.39 -7.60
N PRO A 113 -16.19 -0.31 -8.13
CA PRO A 113 -15.43 0.87 -8.55
C PRO A 113 -14.61 1.56 -7.45
N VAL A 114 -14.90 1.32 -6.17
CA VAL A 114 -14.12 1.86 -5.02
C VAL A 114 -13.10 0.89 -4.45
N SER A 115 -12.95 -0.29 -5.06
CA SER A 115 -12.01 -1.32 -4.63
C SER A 115 -10.58 -1.04 -5.09
N VAL A 116 -9.61 -1.40 -4.25
CA VAL A 116 -8.20 -1.56 -4.61
C VAL A 116 -7.88 -3.05 -4.63
N LEU A 117 -7.60 -3.60 -5.81
CA LEU A 117 -7.28 -5.02 -5.97
C LEU A 117 -5.80 -5.28 -5.64
N VAL A 118 -5.55 -6.16 -4.66
CA VAL A 118 -4.21 -6.47 -4.15
C VAL A 118 -3.65 -7.73 -4.79
N LYS A 119 -2.38 -7.66 -5.23
CA LYS A 119 -1.63 -8.71 -5.94
C LYS A 119 -2.43 -9.34 -7.09
N PRO A 120 -2.94 -8.56 -8.06
CA PRO A 120 -3.71 -9.08 -9.20
C PRO A 120 -3.00 -10.21 -9.96
N GLU A 121 -1.67 -10.23 -9.95
CA GLU A 121 -0.83 -11.28 -10.55
C GLU A 121 -1.13 -12.68 -10.02
N VAL A 122 -1.56 -12.84 -8.76
CA VAL A 122 -1.92 -14.16 -8.19
C VAL A 122 -3.26 -14.67 -8.73
N LEU A 123 -4.07 -13.79 -9.32
CA LEU A 123 -5.32 -14.11 -10.00
C LEU A 123 -5.12 -14.28 -11.52
N GLY A 124 -3.88 -14.24 -12.01
CA GLY A 124 -3.56 -14.29 -13.44
C GLY A 124 -3.80 -12.98 -14.20
N ILE A 125 -4.05 -11.87 -13.48
CA ILE A 125 -4.22 -10.54 -14.06
C ILE A 125 -2.85 -9.86 -14.04
N THR A 126 -2.17 -9.87 -15.19
CA THR A 126 -0.78 -9.41 -15.32
C THR A 126 -0.63 -8.15 -16.16
N ASP A 127 -1.74 -7.61 -16.68
CA ASP A 127 -1.77 -6.46 -17.57
C ASP A 127 -3.10 -5.70 -17.42
N LYS A 128 -3.10 -4.43 -17.85
CA LYS A 128 -4.24 -3.53 -17.70
C LYS A 128 -5.51 -4.00 -18.43
N LYS A 129 -5.40 -4.77 -19.52
CA LYS A 129 -6.56 -5.18 -20.35
C LYS A 129 -7.47 -6.16 -19.63
N LYS A 130 -6.94 -6.87 -18.64
CA LYS A 130 -7.67 -7.86 -17.84
C LYS A 130 -8.18 -7.30 -16.52
N LEU A 131 -7.92 -6.02 -16.22
CA LEU A 131 -8.36 -5.45 -14.97
C LEU A 131 -9.87 -5.23 -14.94
N PRO A 132 -10.54 -5.61 -13.84
CA PRO A 132 -11.93 -5.26 -13.62
C PRO A 132 -12.07 -3.75 -13.35
N ASP A 133 -13.30 -3.26 -13.41
CA ASP A 133 -13.60 -1.89 -13.02
C ASP A 133 -13.38 -1.70 -11.51
N CYS A 134 -12.30 -1.00 -11.16
CA CYS A 134 -11.85 -0.77 -9.80
C CYS A 134 -11.13 0.57 -9.69
N TYR A 135 -11.01 1.07 -8.46
CA TYR A 135 -10.33 2.34 -8.21
C TYR A 135 -8.84 2.25 -8.53
N GLY A 136 -8.21 1.14 -8.14
CA GLY A 136 -6.78 0.94 -8.27
C GLY A 136 -6.34 -0.50 -8.05
N ILE A 137 -5.05 -0.72 -8.23
CA ILE A 137 -4.38 -1.97 -7.90
C ILE A 137 -3.20 -1.72 -6.97
N CYS A 138 -2.87 -2.70 -6.13
CA CYS A 138 -1.63 -2.78 -5.39
C CYS A 138 -0.86 -4.03 -5.81
N SER A 139 0.34 -3.89 -6.38
CA SER A 139 1.06 -5.01 -7.00
C SER A 139 2.56 -4.90 -6.79
N ASP A 140 3.24 -6.05 -6.77
CA ASP A 140 4.71 -6.11 -6.84
C ASP A 140 5.23 -5.78 -8.25
N PHE A 141 4.36 -5.84 -9.26
CA PHE A 141 4.67 -5.64 -10.68
C PHE A 141 3.87 -4.46 -11.27
N VAL A 142 3.69 -3.37 -10.50
CA VAL A 142 2.83 -2.25 -10.87
C VAL A 142 3.17 -1.63 -12.24
N ALA A 143 4.43 -1.69 -12.69
CA ALA A 143 4.84 -1.19 -14.01
C ALA A 143 4.15 -1.89 -15.19
N ASN A 144 3.69 -3.14 -15.03
CA ASN A 144 2.99 -3.90 -16.07
C ASN A 144 1.61 -3.30 -16.41
N PHE A 145 1.12 -2.38 -15.59
CA PHE A 145 -0.21 -1.77 -15.70
C PHE A 145 -0.18 -0.32 -16.19
N ASN A 146 0.99 0.18 -16.57
CA ASN A 146 1.12 1.46 -17.25
C ASN A 146 0.36 1.47 -18.59
N GLU A 147 -0.01 2.66 -19.05
CA GLU A 147 -0.54 2.81 -20.41
C GLU A 147 0.54 2.47 -21.42
N ILE A 148 0.16 1.73 -22.46
CA ILE A 148 0.97 1.52 -23.67
C ILE A 148 0.77 2.72 -24.57
#